data_AF-A0A7X7MDE5-F1
#
_entry.id   AF-A0A7X7MDE5-F1
#
_cell.length_a   1.000
_cell.length_b   1.000
_cell.length_c   1.000
_cell.angle_alpha   90.00
_cell.angle_beta   90.00
_cell.angle_gamma   90.00
#
_symmetry.space_group_name_H-M   'P 1'
#
loop_
_entity.id
_entity.type
_entity.pdbx_description
1 polymer ?
#
loop_
_entity_poly.entity_id
_entity_poly.type
_entity_poly.pdbx_seq_one_letter_code
_entity_poly.pdbx_strand_id
1 'polypeptide(L)' 'MPLTAVPFQPGEEIRGFRVVAVTPVEQLGAVACQFEHAASGARVLHLFCDDAENAFTINFPTPPPDDTGMPHILEHMVLA' A
#
# COMPACT_ATOMS: atom_id res chain seq x y z
N MET A 1 9.82 14.56 15.36
CA MET A 1 9.39 13.44 16.23
C MET A 1 10.28 12.26 15.90
N PRO A 2 10.85 11.52 16.87
CA PRO A 2 11.79 10.47 16.50
C PRO A 2 11.01 9.29 15.90
N LEU A 3 11.45 8.80 14.74
CA LEU A 3 10.84 7.73 13.93
C LEU A 3 10.95 6.33 14.60
N THR A 4 11.07 6.28 15.92
CA THR A 4 11.60 5.15 16.69
C THR A 4 10.54 4.07 17.01
N ALA A 5 9.28 4.26 16.61
CA ALA A 5 8.17 3.37 16.97
C ALA A 5 7.55 2.63 15.78
N VAL A 6 8.25 2.54 14.63
CA VAL A 6 7.75 1.73 13.51
C VAL A 6 7.81 0.26 13.92
N PRO A 7 6.67 -0.47 13.94
CA PRO A 7 6.61 -1.82 14.49
C PRO A 7 7.07 -2.90 13.50
N PHE A 8 7.84 -2.55 12.47
CA PHE A 8 8.18 -3.43 11.37
C PHE A 8 9.68 -3.47 11.12
N GLN A 9 10.22 -4.66 10.85
CA GLN A 9 11.62 -4.84 10.49
C GLN A 9 11.76 -5.51 9.12
N PRO A 10 12.67 -5.03 8.23
CA PRO A 10 12.92 -5.69 6.96
C PRO A 10 13.28 -7.17 7.12
N GLY A 11 12.64 -8.03 6.32
CA GLY A 11 12.79 -9.48 6.37
C GLY A 11 11.81 -10.21 7.29
N GLU A 12 11.05 -9.50 8.13
CA GLU A 12 9.98 -10.09 8.94
C GLU A 12 8.84 -10.61 8.06
N GLU A 13 8.21 -11.70 8.48
CA GLU A 13 6.99 -12.23 7.86
C GLU A 13 5.78 -12.04 8.79
N ILE A 14 4.73 -11.42 8.26
CA ILE A 14 3.51 -11.06 8.99
C ILE A 14 2.32 -11.51 8.16
N ARG A 15 1.59 -12.53 8.63
CA ARG A 15 0.35 -13.01 7.99
C ARG A 15 0.48 -13.27 6.48
N GLY A 16 1.62 -13.83 6.03
CA GLY A 16 1.90 -14.13 4.63
C GLY A 16 2.52 -12.96 3.82
N PHE A 17 2.72 -11.80 4.44
CA PHE A 17 3.43 -10.67 3.87
C PHE A 17 4.86 -10.61 4.40
N ARG A 18 5.83 -10.44 3.52
CA ARG A 18 7.21 -10.18 3.88
C ARG A 18 7.47 -8.67 3.88
N VAL A 19 8.11 -8.16 4.93
CA VAL A 19 8.60 -6.77 4.96
C VAL A 19 9.79 -6.65 4.02
N VAL A 20 9.63 -5.90 2.94
CA VAL A 20 10.66 -5.68 1.92
C VAL A 20 11.58 -4.54 2.32
N ALA A 21 11.02 -3.42 2.78
CA ALA A 21 11.78 -2.24 3.15
C ALA A 21 11.02 -1.38 4.17
N VAL A 22 11.78 -0.67 5.00
CA VAL A 22 11.28 0.36 5.92
C VAL A 22 12.13 1.60 5.69
N THR A 23 11.51 2.68 5.22
CA THR A 23 12.22 3.87 4.74
C THR A 23 11.59 5.14 5.33
N PRO A 24 12.35 5.93 6.11
CA PRO A 24 11.92 7.25 6.53
C PRO A 24 11.65 8.17 5.33
N VAL A 25 10.54 8.91 5.37
CA VAL A 25 10.19 9.93 4.38
C VAL A 25 10.03 11.26 5.12
N GLU A 26 11.15 11.93 5.35
CA GLU A 26 11.24 13.12 6.21
C GLU A 26 10.31 14.25 5.75
N GLN A 27 10.18 14.46 4.43
CA GLN A 27 9.32 15.48 3.84
C GLN A 27 7.84 15.29 4.14
N LEU A 28 7.43 14.04 4.42
CA LEU A 28 6.06 13.69 4.81
C LEU A 28 5.91 13.47 6.31
N GLY A 29 6.99 13.53 7.09
CA GLY A 29 6.96 13.18 8.51
C GLY A 29 6.49 11.73 8.77
N ALA A 30 6.73 10.82 7.83
CA ALA A 30 6.20 9.46 7.84
C ALA A 30 7.29 8.41 7.62
N VAL A 31 6.97 7.13 7.86
CA VAL A 31 7.80 5.99 7.48
C VAL A 31 7.07 5.09 6.50
N ALA A 32 7.65 4.93 5.31
CA ALA A 32 7.16 4.03 4.29
C ALA A 32 7.59 2.59 4.60
N CYS A 33 6.63 1.73 4.89
CA CYS A 33 6.82 0.29 5.11
C CYS A 33 6.28 -0.45 3.88
N GLN A 34 7.15 -1.16 3.18
CA GLN A 34 6.83 -1.90 1.97
C GLN A 34 6.73 -3.39 2.28
N PHE A 35 5.66 -4.01 1.81
CA PHE A 35 5.39 -5.43 2.01
C PHE A 35 5.06 -6.12 0.69
N GLU A 36 5.36 -7.40 0.61
CA GLU A 36 5.00 -8.27 -0.52
C GLU A 36 4.36 -9.56 -0.01
N HIS A 37 3.18 -9.89 -0.54
CA HIS A 37 2.48 -11.12 -0.21
C HIS A 37 3.10 -12.32 -0.92
N ALA A 38 3.61 -13.30 -0.17
CA ALA A 38 4.38 -14.41 -0.72
C ALA A 38 3.58 -15.27 -1.73
N ALA A 39 2.27 -15.44 -1.53
CA ALA A 39 1.46 -16.32 -2.38
C ALA A 39 0.92 -15.65 -3.65
N SER A 40 0.62 -14.34 -3.62
CA SER A 40 0.00 -13.63 -4.76
C SER A 40 0.91 -12.60 -5.43
N GLY A 41 2.03 -12.22 -4.81
CA GLY A 41 2.88 -11.11 -5.25
C GLY A 41 2.23 -9.74 -5.05
N ALA A 42 1.10 -9.64 -4.34
CA ALA A 42 0.48 -8.36 -4.03
C ALA A 42 1.41 -7.49 -3.19
N ARG A 43 1.50 -6.21 -3.52
CA ARG A 43 2.37 -5.25 -2.86
C ARG A 43 1.55 -4.31 -2.00
N VAL A 44 2.02 -4.04 -0.79
CA VAL A 44 1.41 -3.09 0.14
C VAL A 44 2.44 -2.03 0.49
N LEU A 45 2.02 -0.76 0.44
CA LEU A 45 2.75 0.37 0.96
C LEU A 45 1.96 0.95 2.13
N HIS A 46 2.50 0.83 3.33
CA HIS A 46 1.95 1.45 4.54
C HIS A 46 2.76 2.70 4.86
N LEU A 47 2.09 3.85 4.96
CA LEU A 47 2.68 5.09 5.43
C LEU A 47 2.34 5.24 6.91
N PHE A 48 3.34 5.00 7.76
CA PHE A 48 3.20 5.13 9.21
C PHE A 48 3.51 6.58 9.64
N CYS A 49 2.53 7.27 10.19
CA CYS A 49 2.66 8.63 10.71
C CYS A 49 1.77 8.84 11.95
N ASP A 50 1.96 9.97 12.64
CA ASP A 50 1.15 10.37 13.81
C ASP A 50 -0.11 11.13 13.37
N ASP A 51 -0.94 10.48 12.56
CA ASP A 51 -2.27 10.98 12.15
C ASP A 51 -3.36 10.02 12.65
N ALA A 52 -4.44 10.57 13.18
CA ALA A 52 -5.59 9.79 13.64
C ALA A 52 -6.46 9.32 12.48
N GLU A 53 -6.46 10.05 11.37
CA GLU A 53 -7.22 9.69 10.17
C GLU A 53 -6.48 8.62 9.38
N ASN A 54 -7.09 7.44 9.29
CA ASN A 54 -6.54 6.33 8.54
C ASN A 54 -7.22 6.25 7.18
N ALA A 55 -6.42 6.13 6.12
CA ALA A 55 -6.91 5.90 4.77
C ALA A 55 -6.32 4.59 4.22
N PHE A 56 -7.09 3.90 3.39
CA PHE A 56 -6.61 2.77 2.61
C PHE A 56 -7.07 2.91 1.16
N THR A 57 -6.26 2.39 0.24
CA THR A 57 -6.59 2.34 -1.18
C THR A 57 -6.04 1.06 -1.79
N ILE A 58 -6.70 0.57 -2.83
CA ILE A 58 -6.26 -0.57 -3.63
C ILE A 58 -6.16 -0.07 -5.07
N ASN A 59 -4.99 -0.26 -5.67
CA ASN A 59 -4.73 0.20 -7.03
C ASN A 59 -4.55 -0.99 -7.97
N PHE A 60 -5.34 -1.02 -9.04
CA PHE A 60 -5.19 -1.97 -10.13
C PHE A 60 -4.71 -1.22 -11.38
N PRO A 61 -3.66 -1.68 -12.08
CA PRO A 61 -3.29 -1.11 -13.37
C PRO A 61 -4.35 -1.50 -14.42
N THR A 62 -5.12 -0.52 -14.90
CA THR A 62 -6.21 -0.74 -15.86
C THR A 62 -6.00 0.08 -17.14
N PRO A 63 -4.95 -0.20 -17.94
CA PRO A 63 -4.78 0.47 -19.23
C PRO A 63 -5.97 0.13 -20.15
N PRO A 64 -6.72 1.12 -20.65
CA PRO A 64 -7.87 0.85 -21.50
C PRO A 64 -7.40 0.28 -22.85
N PRO A 65 -7.98 -0.83 -23.34
CA PRO A 65 -7.65 -1.37 -24.65
C PRO A 65 -8.29 -0.56 -25.79
N ASP A 66 -9.34 0.21 -25.49
CA ASP A 66 -10.12 1.03 -26.41
C ASP A 66 -10.87 2.15 -25.67
N ASP A 67 -11.63 2.96 -26.41
CA ASP A 67 -12.38 4.12 -25.89
C ASP A 67 -13.77 3.77 -25.34
N THR A 68 -14.08 2.50 -25.07
CA THR A 68 -15.41 2.08 -24.57
C THR A 68 -15.68 2.51 -23.12
N GLY A 69 -14.66 2.92 -22.38
CA GLY A 69 -14.77 3.28 -20.96
C GLY A 69 -14.92 2.08 -20.03
N MET A 70 -14.60 0.86 -20.49
CA MET A 70 -14.75 -0.37 -19.72
C MET A 70 -14.15 -0.33 -18.30
N PRO A 71 -12.92 0.18 -18.06
CA PRO A 71 -12.38 0.27 -16.69
C PRO A 71 -13.24 1.13 -15.75
N HIS A 72 -13.80 2.23 -16.24
CA HIS A 72 -14.66 3.13 -15.47
C HIS A 72 -16.01 2.48 -15.17
N ILE A 73 -16.61 1.79 -16.16
CA ILE A 73 -17.84 1.02 -15.93
C ILE A 73 -17.60 -0.05 -14.84
N LEU A 74 -16.46 -0.75 -14.90
CA LEU A 74 -16.11 -1.77 -13.94
C LEU A 74 -15.98 -1.20 -12.52
N GLU A 75 -15.33 -0.05 -12.36
CA GLU A 75 -15.22 0.66 -11.07
C GLU A 75 -16.59 0.91 -10.43
N HIS A 76 -17.58 1.35 -11.21
CA HIS A 76 -18.94 1.55 -10.71
C HIS A 76 -19.66 0.23 -10.38
N MET A 77 -19.45 -0.82 -11.18
CA MET A 77 -20.12 -2.10 -10.97
C MET A 77 -19.62 -2.87 -9.75
N VAL A 78 -18.34 -2.74 -9.37
CA VAL A 78 -17.78 -3.43 -8.20
C VAL A 78 -18.17 -2.80 -6.85
N LEU A 79 -18.74 -1.60 -6.87
CA LEU A 79 -19.21 -0.85 -5.69
C LEU A 79 -20.74 -0.83 -5.53
N ALA A 80 -21.47 -1.48 -6.45
CA ALA A 80 -22.93 -1.53 -6.47
C ALA A 80 -23.53 -2.60 -5.55
#